data_AF-A0A1Z7ZSG5-F1
#
_entry.id   AF-A0A1Z7ZSG5-F1
#
_cell.length_a   1.000
_cell.length_b   1.000
_cell.length_c   1.000
_cell.angle_alpha   90.00
_cell.angle_beta   90.00
_cell.angle_gamma   90.00
#
_symmetry.space_group_name_H-M   'P 1'
#
loop_
_entity.id
_entity.type
_entity.pdbx_description
1 polymer ?
#
loop_
_entity_poly.entity_id
_entity_poly.type
_entity_poly.pdbx_seq_one_letter_code
_entity_poly.pdbx_strand_id
1 'polypeptide(L)'
;MKTILKQLYISFLFLFLVGTTYASQLDIHHIGVGQGDATLFVFTYDDESTVNILIDTGNSNGKGEEVFNYLISAIPKKENRKIDIIITSHLHSDHYGGTPKLLELLFANGWGVYRIIDRNGGIAPDPNVPCYTTDGIVVDNDPVPPEYAEPASNLYQRYISACDTYYPNARENYLVGTELISQVLKKTDYVFKFWNLANNACVLKQYGTYETDCYQANNENDLSNVWLVEYQGFKYFTGGDIGGGGGSYLNLETPLCHTFLTWPDSGNFHLCSFKVSHHGSAHSTNSDFVSTGCSDPTLAIVPSALRSFSGTQIPTYDTLNRIATHPTSLLYTFIKDDGVYYKGSVNYYNHVVLSIMNPGFGKPIQMAANEYAISKSDLTGPTNHWKSQTFTCSKNHDAPTIEDYVISSLDGQLDETLQKHTNLNGYITSDKQHYYETGEVLVTASTRSSKQDKRLERLERKKIRQQERFMRRERNMLRRYKKRSERRSEQQN
;
A
#
# COMPACT_ATOMS: atom_id res chain seq x y z
N MET A 1 -41.03 -12.05 -44.21
CA MET A 1 -40.94 -12.47 -42.78
C MET A 1 -39.58 -13.08 -42.40
N LYS A 2 -39.07 -14.12 -43.08
CA LYS A 2 -37.81 -14.80 -42.69
C LYS A 2 -36.55 -13.91 -42.72
N THR A 3 -36.49 -12.92 -43.62
CA THR A 3 -35.39 -11.95 -43.72
C THR A 3 -35.40 -10.92 -42.59
N ILE A 4 -36.59 -10.42 -42.23
CA ILE A 4 -36.79 -9.45 -41.14
C ILE A 4 -36.47 -10.08 -39.78
N LEU A 5 -36.86 -11.35 -39.55
CA LEU A 5 -36.48 -12.08 -38.32
C LEU A 5 -34.97 -12.29 -38.20
N LYS A 6 -34.25 -12.49 -39.32
CA LYS A 6 -32.79 -12.66 -39.32
C LYS A 6 -32.06 -11.35 -38.99
N GLN A 7 -32.55 -10.22 -39.51
CA GLN A 7 -32.03 -8.89 -39.20
C GLN A 7 -32.31 -8.47 -37.75
N LEU A 8 -33.50 -8.81 -37.21
CA LEU A 8 -33.80 -8.60 -35.79
C LEU A 8 -32.92 -9.48 -34.89
N TYR A 9 -32.65 -10.74 -35.25
CA TYR A 9 -31.74 -11.61 -34.50
C TYR A 9 -30.28 -11.11 -34.51
N ILE A 10 -29.79 -10.63 -35.65
CA ILE A 10 -28.42 -10.08 -35.76
C ILE A 10 -28.30 -8.77 -34.98
N SER A 11 -29.34 -7.93 -35.00
CA SER A 11 -29.37 -6.68 -34.22
C SER A 11 -29.47 -6.94 -32.71
N PHE A 12 -30.23 -7.96 -32.29
CA PHE A 12 -30.32 -8.40 -30.89
C PHE A 12 -29.01 -9.06 -30.40
N LEU A 13 -28.30 -9.78 -31.27
CA LEU A 13 -26.97 -10.32 -30.97
C LEU A 13 -25.89 -9.22 -30.91
N PHE A 14 -26.04 -8.14 -31.69
CA PHE A 14 -25.14 -6.98 -31.66
C PHE A 14 -25.37 -6.11 -30.42
N LEU A 15 -26.63 -5.96 -29.96
CA LEU A 15 -26.95 -5.27 -28.71
C LEU A 15 -26.40 -5.99 -27.46
N PHE A 16 -26.29 -7.32 -27.48
CA PHE A 16 -25.66 -8.10 -26.40
C PHE A 16 -24.11 -8.13 -26.46
N LEU A 17 -23.52 -7.60 -27.53
CA LEU A 17 -22.06 -7.54 -27.72
C LEU A 17 -21.47 -6.15 -27.45
N VAL A 18 -22.32 -5.17 -27.14
CA VAL A 18 -21.89 -3.99 -26.39
C VAL A 18 -21.74 -4.45 -24.94
N GLY A 19 -20.64 -5.14 -24.66
CA GLY A 19 -20.25 -5.39 -23.28
C GLY A 19 -20.20 -4.05 -22.57
N THR A 20 -21.02 -3.88 -21.53
CA THR A 20 -20.88 -2.76 -20.62
C THR A 20 -19.46 -2.81 -20.08
N THR A 21 -18.58 -1.93 -20.59
CA THR A 21 -17.26 -1.72 -20.01
C THR A 21 -17.49 -1.06 -18.67
N TYR A 22 -17.49 -1.86 -17.60
CA TYR A 22 -17.54 -1.34 -16.24
C TYR A 22 -16.31 -0.44 -16.04
N ALA A 23 -16.55 0.78 -15.56
CA ALA A 23 -15.48 1.71 -15.26
C ALA A 23 -14.82 1.26 -13.96
N SER A 24 -13.57 0.81 -14.05
CA SER A 24 -12.74 0.61 -12.86
C SER A 24 -12.12 1.96 -12.46
N GLN A 25 -11.91 2.13 -11.16
CA GLN A 25 -11.35 3.35 -10.58
C GLN A 25 -10.49 3.01 -9.36
N LEU A 26 -9.35 3.69 -9.24
CA LEU A 26 -8.53 3.71 -8.04
C LEU A 26 -8.58 5.11 -7.45
N ASP A 27 -9.02 5.20 -6.20
CA ASP A 27 -8.87 6.40 -5.38
C ASP A 27 -7.77 6.18 -4.34
N ILE A 28 -6.84 7.12 -4.26
CA ILE A 28 -5.76 7.17 -3.26
C ILE A 28 -6.00 8.39 -2.38
N HIS A 29 -6.41 8.16 -1.16
CA HIS A 29 -6.75 9.18 -0.18
C HIS A 29 -5.59 9.33 0.80
N HIS A 30 -4.80 10.38 0.62
CA HIS A 30 -3.85 10.82 1.64
C HIS A 30 -4.61 11.62 2.70
N ILE A 31 -4.77 11.03 3.87
CA ILE A 31 -5.58 11.58 4.95
C ILE A 31 -4.71 12.55 5.74
N GLY A 32 -5.09 13.83 5.80
CA GLY A 32 -4.38 14.83 6.61
C GLY A 32 -4.52 14.55 8.11
N VAL A 33 -3.54 13.86 8.69
CA VAL A 33 -3.50 13.48 10.11
C VAL A 33 -2.55 14.33 10.95
N GLY A 34 -1.98 15.39 10.37
CA GLY A 34 -0.96 16.21 11.01
C GLY A 34 0.45 15.73 10.66
N GLN A 35 1.34 15.65 11.65
CA GLN A 35 2.60 14.97 11.43
C GLN A 35 2.37 13.46 11.51
N GLY A 36 2.45 12.81 10.36
CA GLY A 36 2.28 11.37 10.23
C GLY A 36 1.69 10.97 8.88
N ASP A 37 1.47 9.68 8.73
CA ASP A 37 0.96 9.07 7.51
C ASP A 37 -0.37 8.34 7.75
N ALA A 38 -1.30 8.50 6.82
CA ALA A 38 -2.47 7.65 6.67
C ALA A 38 -2.94 7.70 5.22
N THR A 39 -2.91 6.58 4.53
CA THR A 39 -3.26 6.49 3.09
C THR A 39 -4.26 5.37 2.84
N LEU A 40 -5.47 5.71 2.43
CA LEU A 40 -6.49 4.76 2.02
C LEU A 40 -6.49 4.59 0.51
N PHE A 41 -6.45 3.34 0.04
CA PHE A 41 -6.67 2.96 -1.35
C PHE A 41 -8.07 2.34 -1.46
N VAL A 42 -8.90 2.88 -2.35
CA VAL A 42 -10.19 2.31 -2.71
C VAL A 42 -10.15 1.94 -4.19
N PHE A 43 -9.99 0.65 -4.47
CA PHE A 43 -10.06 0.15 -5.84
C PHE A 43 -11.45 -0.40 -6.13
N THR A 44 -12.20 0.27 -6.99
CA THR A 44 -13.51 -0.14 -7.49
C THR A 44 -13.33 -0.82 -8.84
N TYR A 45 -13.77 -2.07 -8.96
CA TYR A 45 -13.58 -2.86 -10.19
C TYR A 45 -14.88 -3.30 -10.87
N ASP A 46 -16.01 -3.12 -10.18
CA ASP A 46 -17.37 -3.17 -10.71
C ASP A 46 -18.30 -2.33 -9.81
N ASP A 47 -19.57 -2.18 -10.20
CA ASP A 47 -20.54 -1.28 -9.55
C ASP A 47 -20.78 -1.58 -8.05
N GLU A 48 -20.40 -2.77 -7.57
CA GLU A 48 -20.71 -3.24 -6.21
C GLU A 48 -19.50 -3.76 -5.45
N SER A 49 -18.30 -3.74 -6.02
CA SER A 49 -17.14 -4.36 -5.40
C SER A 49 -15.94 -3.44 -5.30
N THR A 50 -15.43 -3.34 -4.07
CA THR A 50 -14.22 -2.58 -3.78
C THR A 50 -13.18 -3.47 -3.11
N VAL A 51 -11.92 -3.11 -3.29
CA VAL A 51 -10.80 -3.53 -2.44
C VAL A 51 -10.34 -2.30 -1.67
N ASN A 52 -10.38 -2.37 -0.35
CA ASN A 52 -10.04 -1.26 0.54
C ASN A 52 -8.74 -1.59 1.30
N ILE A 53 -7.67 -0.86 1.05
CA ILE A 53 -6.37 -1.04 1.72
C ILE A 53 -6.01 0.25 2.44
N LEU A 54 -5.70 0.16 3.73
CA LEU A 54 -5.26 1.30 4.53
C LEU A 54 -3.79 1.10 4.90
N ILE A 55 -2.92 2.05 4.57
CA ILE A 55 -1.55 2.11 5.08
C ILE A 55 -1.47 3.21 6.12
N ASP A 56 -1.02 2.86 7.32
CA ASP A 56 -0.84 3.76 8.46
C ASP A 56 -2.15 4.48 8.89
N THR A 57 -2.12 5.09 10.06
CA THR A 57 -3.28 5.65 10.76
C THR A 57 -2.97 6.92 11.54
N GLY A 58 -1.81 7.54 11.26
CA GLY A 58 -1.35 8.73 11.96
C GLY A 58 -0.92 8.44 13.40
N ASN A 59 -0.67 9.54 14.11
CA ASN A 59 -0.23 9.50 15.50
C ASN A 59 -1.27 8.87 16.45
N SER A 60 -0.88 8.61 17.70
CA SER A 60 -1.83 8.48 18.80
C SER A 60 -2.57 9.82 19.05
N ASN A 61 -3.39 9.91 20.10
CA ASN A 61 -4.21 11.10 20.40
C ASN A 61 -5.30 11.39 19.34
N GLY A 62 -6.33 10.55 19.29
CA GLY A 62 -7.54 10.83 18.50
C GLY A 62 -7.45 10.50 17.00
N LYS A 63 -6.26 10.42 16.39
CA LYS A 63 -6.14 10.17 14.92
C LYS A 63 -6.81 8.87 14.47
N GLY A 64 -6.81 7.83 15.30
CA GLY A 64 -7.54 6.59 14.99
C GLY A 64 -9.05 6.80 14.83
N GLU A 65 -9.65 7.69 15.62
CA GLU A 65 -11.06 8.07 15.51
C GLU A 65 -11.31 8.97 14.28
N GLU A 66 -10.39 9.88 13.98
CA GLU A 66 -10.47 10.75 12.81
C GLU A 66 -10.36 9.97 11.51
N VAL A 67 -9.40 9.05 11.42
CA VAL A 67 -9.27 8.12 10.31
C VAL A 67 -10.55 7.30 10.20
N PHE A 68 -11.06 6.73 11.28
CA PHE A 68 -12.33 6.00 11.26
C PHE A 68 -13.50 6.84 10.69
N ASN A 69 -13.66 8.08 11.16
CA ASN A 69 -14.68 9.01 10.67
C ASN A 69 -14.51 9.33 9.18
N TYR A 70 -13.26 9.50 8.73
CA TYR A 70 -12.96 9.67 7.32
C TYR A 70 -13.35 8.43 6.51
N LEU A 71 -12.98 7.22 6.97
CA LEU A 71 -13.33 5.96 6.32
C LEU A 71 -14.85 5.81 6.18
N ILE A 72 -15.64 6.29 7.16
CA ILE A 72 -17.10 6.24 7.08
C ILE A 72 -17.62 6.96 5.82
N SER A 73 -16.99 8.08 5.48
CA SER A 73 -17.35 8.92 4.33
C SER A 73 -16.74 8.42 3.01
N ALA A 74 -15.50 7.94 3.04
CA ALA A 74 -14.75 7.56 1.84
C ALA A 74 -15.14 6.19 1.29
N ILE A 75 -15.53 5.25 2.16
CA ILE A 75 -15.89 3.90 1.73
C ILE A 75 -17.42 3.79 1.59
N PRO A 76 -17.96 3.38 0.41
CA PRO A 76 -19.39 3.27 0.18
C PRO A 76 -20.11 2.42 1.22
N LYS A 77 -21.31 2.84 1.63
CA LYS A 77 -22.15 2.11 2.60
C LYS A 77 -22.68 0.81 1.99
N LYS A 78 -22.25 -0.31 2.57
CA LYS A 78 -22.68 -1.67 2.27
C LYS A 78 -22.90 -2.43 3.58
N GLU A 79 -23.76 -3.45 3.56
CA GLU A 79 -24.10 -4.25 4.76
C GLU A 79 -22.86 -4.91 5.39
N ASN A 80 -21.88 -5.31 4.58
CA ASN A 80 -20.63 -5.93 5.02
C ASN A 80 -19.43 -5.02 4.72
N ARG A 81 -19.44 -3.81 5.27
CA ARG A 81 -18.34 -2.87 5.09
C ARG A 81 -17.06 -3.44 5.72
N LYS A 82 -15.93 -3.24 5.07
CA LYS A 82 -14.66 -3.83 5.47
C LYS A 82 -13.46 -3.00 5.06
N ILE A 83 -12.35 -3.22 5.74
CA ILE A 83 -11.00 -2.96 5.23
C ILE A 83 -10.42 -4.33 4.87
N ASP A 84 -10.01 -4.52 3.63
CA ASP A 84 -9.44 -5.80 3.20
C ASP A 84 -8.05 -5.99 3.81
N ILE A 85 -7.23 -4.93 3.81
CA ILE A 85 -5.87 -4.98 4.36
C ILE A 85 -5.57 -3.68 5.09
N ILE A 86 -5.13 -3.78 6.35
CA ILE A 86 -4.47 -2.69 7.07
C ILE A 86 -2.98 -2.98 7.05
N ILE A 87 -2.15 -2.00 6.72
CA ILE A 87 -0.70 -2.12 6.64
C ILE A 87 -0.10 -1.07 7.57
N THR A 88 0.81 -1.50 8.45
CA THR A 88 1.68 -0.61 9.21
C THR A 88 3.03 -0.57 8.51
N SER A 89 3.47 0.62 8.07
CA SER A 89 4.76 0.78 7.42
C SER A 89 5.90 0.43 8.37
N HIS A 90 5.97 1.10 9.52
CA HIS A 90 6.91 0.86 10.61
C HIS A 90 6.33 1.31 11.96
N LEU A 91 7.06 1.07 13.06
CA LEU A 91 6.55 1.24 14.42
C LEU A 91 6.94 2.57 15.06
N HIS A 92 6.83 3.68 14.31
CA HIS A 92 6.79 5.03 14.88
C HIS A 92 5.35 5.50 15.10
N SER A 93 5.16 6.31 16.16
CA SER A 93 3.83 6.64 16.65
C SER A 93 2.98 7.33 15.61
N ASP A 94 3.55 8.19 14.78
CA ASP A 94 2.90 8.93 13.69
C ASP A 94 2.48 8.06 12.48
N HIS A 95 2.71 6.75 12.55
CA HIS A 95 2.28 5.78 11.55
C HIS A 95 1.23 4.82 12.09
N TYR A 96 1.48 4.15 13.21
CA TYR A 96 0.55 3.12 13.73
C TYR A 96 -0.17 3.54 15.01
N GLY A 97 0.08 4.75 15.51
CA GLY A 97 -0.40 5.20 16.82
C GLY A 97 -1.92 5.30 16.90
N GLY A 98 -2.58 5.58 15.78
CA GLY A 98 -4.04 5.58 15.66
C GLY A 98 -4.66 4.18 15.55
N THR A 99 -3.87 3.16 15.19
CA THR A 99 -4.37 1.82 14.84
C THR A 99 -5.13 1.15 15.99
N PRO A 100 -4.68 1.18 17.27
CA PRO A 100 -5.43 0.55 18.36
C PRO A 100 -6.88 1.07 18.46
N LYS A 101 -7.06 2.39 18.38
CA LYS A 101 -8.38 3.02 18.47
C LYS A 101 -9.22 2.76 17.21
N LEU A 102 -8.58 2.77 16.04
CA LEU A 102 -9.25 2.45 14.78
C LEU A 102 -9.83 1.03 14.79
N LEU A 103 -9.06 0.02 15.24
CA LEU A 103 -9.53 -1.37 15.29
C LEU A 103 -10.72 -1.54 16.23
N GLU A 104 -10.68 -0.89 17.40
CA GLU A 104 -11.82 -0.86 18.33
C GLU A 104 -13.08 -0.31 17.65
N LEU A 105 -12.97 0.84 16.97
CA LEU A 105 -14.10 1.51 16.33
C LEU A 105 -14.65 0.72 15.13
N LEU A 106 -13.76 0.15 14.30
CA LEU A 106 -14.17 -0.73 13.20
C LEU A 106 -14.96 -1.92 13.74
N PHE A 107 -14.46 -2.58 14.79
CA PHE A 107 -15.13 -3.74 15.39
C PHE A 107 -16.48 -3.37 16.03
N ALA A 108 -16.50 -2.30 16.82
CA ALA A 108 -17.71 -1.80 17.47
C ALA A 108 -18.82 -1.41 16.46
N ASN A 109 -18.44 -1.01 15.25
CA ASN A 109 -19.36 -0.65 14.17
C ASN A 109 -19.58 -1.79 13.16
N GLY A 110 -19.13 -3.01 13.45
CA GLY A 110 -19.39 -4.19 12.63
C GLY A 110 -18.61 -4.27 11.32
N TRP A 111 -17.50 -3.53 11.19
CA TRP A 111 -16.65 -3.60 10.01
C TRP A 111 -15.76 -4.84 10.06
N GLY A 112 -15.63 -5.54 8.93
CA GLY A 112 -14.65 -6.60 8.78
C GLY A 112 -13.23 -6.04 8.56
N VAL A 113 -12.22 -6.70 9.12
CA VAL A 113 -10.82 -6.54 8.72
C VAL A 113 -10.29 -7.90 8.31
N TYR A 114 -9.81 -8.04 7.08
CA TYR A 114 -9.37 -9.35 6.58
C TYR A 114 -7.91 -9.65 6.91
N ARG A 115 -7.00 -8.69 6.73
CA ARG A 115 -5.59 -8.79 7.14
C ARG A 115 -5.07 -7.52 7.78
N ILE A 116 -4.15 -7.70 8.71
CA ILE A 116 -3.31 -6.66 9.30
C ILE A 116 -1.87 -7.06 9.01
N ILE A 117 -1.14 -6.25 8.25
CA ILE A 117 0.24 -6.50 7.86
C ILE A 117 1.13 -5.51 8.59
N ASP A 118 2.18 -6.00 9.22
CA ASP A 118 3.25 -5.15 9.72
C ASP A 118 4.61 -5.83 9.56
N ARG A 119 5.67 -5.08 9.85
CA ARG A 119 7.03 -5.52 9.55
C ARG A 119 7.51 -6.72 10.38
N ASN A 120 6.95 -7.03 11.55
CA ASN A 120 7.24 -8.34 12.16
C ASN A 120 6.30 -8.67 13.33
N GLY A 121 5.66 -9.83 13.23
CA GLY A 121 4.80 -10.48 14.21
C GLY A 121 5.40 -10.79 15.59
N GLY A 122 6.24 -9.93 16.21
CA GLY A 122 6.84 -10.23 17.50
C GLY A 122 8.12 -9.48 17.91
N ILE A 123 8.69 -8.58 17.09
CA ILE A 123 9.82 -7.73 17.54
C ILE A 123 9.25 -6.37 17.91
N ALA A 124 9.23 -6.07 19.22
CA ALA A 124 8.82 -4.76 19.72
C ALA A 124 9.73 -3.65 19.18
N PRO A 125 9.20 -2.42 18.98
CA PRO A 125 10.05 -1.27 18.75
C PRO A 125 11.01 -1.11 19.93
N ASP A 126 12.15 -0.45 19.71
CA ASP A 126 13.08 -0.16 20.80
C ASP A 126 12.31 0.52 21.95
N PRO A 127 12.21 -0.10 23.14
CA PRO A 127 11.40 0.42 24.24
C PRO A 127 11.92 1.77 24.77
N ASN A 128 13.17 2.13 24.44
CA ASN A 128 13.82 3.35 24.90
C ASN A 128 13.67 4.53 23.93
N VAL A 129 13.13 4.31 22.72
CA VAL A 129 12.78 5.42 21.82
C VAL A 129 11.38 5.90 22.22
N PRO A 130 11.24 7.10 22.81
CA PRO A 130 9.93 7.59 23.18
C PRO A 130 9.11 7.86 21.91
N CYS A 131 7.83 7.49 21.92
CA CYS A 131 6.88 7.86 20.85
C CYS A 131 6.67 9.39 20.72
N TYR A 132 7.12 10.13 21.73
CA TYR A 132 6.92 11.57 21.89
C TYR A 132 8.18 12.22 22.43
N THR A 133 8.74 13.17 21.69
CA THR A 133 9.60 14.19 22.30
C THR A 133 8.70 15.35 22.75
N THR A 134 8.86 15.78 24.01
CA THR A 134 8.08 16.86 24.64
C THR A 134 8.70 18.25 24.42
N ASP A 135 9.52 18.43 23.39
CA ASP A 135 10.23 19.69 23.15
C ASP A 135 9.25 20.78 22.68
N GLY A 136 9.11 21.86 23.46
CA GLY A 136 8.02 22.84 23.37
C GLY A 136 7.79 23.63 22.07
N ILE A 137 8.60 23.46 21.01
CA ILE A 137 8.32 24.02 19.65
C ILE A 137 7.47 23.04 18.81
N VAL A 138 7.39 21.77 19.23
CA VAL A 138 6.68 20.67 18.56
C VAL A 138 5.15 20.87 18.52
N VAL A 139 4.58 21.67 19.43
CA VAL A 139 3.16 21.58 19.81
C VAL A 139 2.21 22.38 18.91
N ASP A 140 2.64 23.45 18.22
CA ASP A 140 1.66 24.35 17.55
C ASP A 140 1.11 23.81 16.21
N ASN A 141 1.91 23.03 15.51
CA ASN A 141 1.55 22.52 14.19
C ASN A 141 0.86 21.17 14.23
N ASP A 142 1.25 20.32 15.19
CA ASP A 142 0.60 19.05 15.49
C ASP A 142 0.54 18.88 17.01
N PRO A 143 -0.42 19.55 17.69
CA PRO A 143 -0.53 19.52 19.13
C PRO A 143 -0.83 18.12 19.63
N VAL A 144 0.12 17.55 20.36
CA VAL A 144 -0.09 16.33 21.14
C VAL A 144 -0.21 16.74 22.60
N PRO A 145 -1.39 16.58 23.24
CA PRO A 145 -1.53 16.85 24.66
C PRO A 145 -0.56 15.96 25.47
N PRO A 146 0.14 16.51 26.48
CA PRO A 146 1.17 15.77 27.23
C PRO A 146 0.70 14.47 27.86
N GLU A 147 -0.59 14.33 28.16
CA GLU A 147 -1.21 13.11 28.71
C GLU A 147 -1.19 11.92 27.73
N TYR A 148 -0.99 12.16 26.44
CA TYR A 148 -0.79 11.11 25.43
C TYR A 148 0.68 10.79 25.20
N ALA A 149 1.60 11.47 25.88
CA ALA A 149 3.02 11.13 25.85
C ALA A 149 3.26 9.83 26.62
N GLU A 150 3.55 8.75 25.91
CA GLU A 150 3.87 7.46 26.51
C GLU A 150 5.10 6.79 25.87
N PRO A 151 5.74 5.83 26.56
CA PRO A 151 6.80 5.00 25.99
C PRO A 151 6.32 4.18 24.78
N ALA A 152 7.18 3.98 23.77
CA ALA A 152 6.84 3.21 22.58
C ALA A 152 6.45 1.76 22.87
N SER A 153 7.01 1.18 23.94
CA SER A 153 6.62 -0.14 24.42
C SER A 153 5.13 -0.21 24.80
N ASN A 154 4.57 0.81 25.46
CA ASN A 154 3.16 0.83 25.84
C ASN A 154 2.25 0.91 24.61
N LEU A 155 2.58 1.81 23.67
CA LEU A 155 1.81 1.93 22.43
C LEU A 155 1.84 0.63 21.63
N TYR A 156 3.00 -0.01 21.51
CA TYR A 156 3.13 -1.31 20.85
C TYR A 156 2.29 -2.40 21.53
N GLN A 157 2.32 -2.50 22.86
CA GLN A 157 1.50 -3.48 23.59
C GLN A 157 0.00 -3.26 23.35
N ARG A 158 -0.47 -2.01 23.30
CA ARG A 158 -1.86 -1.71 22.96
C ARG A 158 -2.20 -2.09 21.53
N TYR A 159 -1.30 -1.85 20.58
CA TYR A 159 -1.48 -2.25 19.19
C TYR A 159 -1.61 -3.77 19.05
N ILE A 160 -0.72 -4.54 19.67
CA ILE A 160 -0.82 -6.01 19.67
C ILE A 160 -2.11 -6.48 20.33
N SER A 161 -2.43 -5.94 21.51
CA SER A 161 -3.66 -6.28 22.24
C SER A 161 -4.91 -5.97 21.42
N ALA A 162 -4.95 -4.83 20.70
CA ALA A 162 -6.07 -4.46 19.84
C ALA A 162 -6.20 -5.41 18.64
N CYS A 163 -5.09 -5.80 18.00
CA CYS A 163 -5.11 -6.80 16.94
C CYS A 163 -5.71 -8.11 17.43
N ASP A 164 -5.21 -8.64 18.56
CA ASP A 164 -5.65 -9.93 19.10
C ASP A 164 -7.09 -9.90 19.65
N THR A 165 -7.50 -8.77 20.22
CA THR A 165 -8.83 -8.61 20.82
C THR A 165 -9.92 -8.44 19.77
N TYR A 166 -9.71 -7.55 18.79
CA TYR A 166 -10.77 -7.15 17.85
C TYR A 166 -10.76 -7.99 16.58
N TYR A 167 -9.58 -8.42 16.10
CA TYR A 167 -9.43 -9.17 14.86
C TYR A 167 -8.42 -10.33 15.02
N PRO A 168 -8.73 -11.31 15.89
CA PRO A 168 -7.82 -12.42 16.18
C PRO A 168 -7.44 -13.18 14.91
N ASN A 169 -6.15 -13.48 14.77
CA ASN A 169 -5.54 -14.16 13.61
C ASN A 169 -5.53 -13.35 12.30
N ALA A 170 -5.85 -12.05 12.30
CA ALA A 170 -5.74 -11.21 11.11
C ALA A 170 -4.31 -10.71 10.86
N ARG A 171 -3.48 -10.66 11.92
CA ARG A 171 -2.11 -10.13 11.89
C ARG A 171 -1.14 -11.13 11.26
N GLU A 172 -0.49 -10.72 10.18
CA GLU A 172 0.45 -11.54 9.40
C GLU A 172 1.63 -10.67 8.88
N ASN A 173 2.68 -11.31 8.39
CA ASN A 173 3.78 -10.65 7.68
C ASN A 173 4.04 -11.39 6.37
N TYR A 174 4.53 -10.68 5.35
CA TYR A 174 4.77 -11.21 4.00
C TYR A 174 6.22 -10.99 3.57
N LEU A 175 6.68 -11.87 2.69
CA LEU A 175 8.03 -11.78 2.12
C LEU A 175 8.11 -10.60 1.14
N VAL A 176 9.28 -9.97 1.10
CA VAL A 176 9.62 -9.02 0.05
C VAL A 176 9.52 -9.70 -1.31
N GLY A 177 8.92 -9.02 -2.29
CA GLY A 177 8.57 -9.58 -3.61
C GLY A 177 7.13 -10.09 -3.71
N THR A 178 6.40 -10.22 -2.60
CA THR A 178 4.98 -10.61 -2.62
C THR A 178 4.09 -9.57 -3.32
N GLU A 179 3.22 -10.06 -4.21
CA GLU A 179 2.08 -9.30 -4.73
C GLU A 179 0.83 -9.58 -3.89
N LEU A 180 0.41 -8.61 -3.07
CA LEU A 180 -0.62 -8.84 -2.04
C LEU A 180 -1.99 -9.15 -2.61
N ILE A 181 -2.42 -8.53 -3.72
CA ILE A 181 -3.80 -8.69 -4.20
C ILE A 181 -4.06 -10.14 -4.62
N SER A 182 -3.12 -10.74 -5.35
CA SER A 182 -3.22 -12.14 -5.77
C SER A 182 -3.07 -13.09 -4.59
N GLN A 183 -2.11 -12.86 -3.68
CA GLN A 183 -1.82 -13.78 -2.58
C GLN A 183 -2.87 -13.71 -1.46
N VAL A 184 -3.20 -12.50 -0.99
CA VAL A 184 -4.09 -12.28 0.15
C VAL A 184 -5.54 -12.45 -0.29
N LEU A 185 -5.95 -11.75 -1.34
CA LEU A 185 -7.36 -11.71 -1.75
C LEU A 185 -7.72 -12.84 -2.72
N LYS A 186 -6.75 -13.68 -3.12
CA LYS A 186 -6.93 -14.80 -4.07
C LYS A 186 -7.53 -14.36 -5.39
N LYS A 187 -7.10 -13.19 -5.86
CA LYS A 187 -7.61 -12.48 -7.04
C LYS A 187 -6.48 -12.29 -8.05
N THR A 188 -6.22 -13.31 -8.85
CA THR A 188 -5.05 -13.37 -9.76
C THR A 188 -5.17 -12.47 -10.99
N ASP A 189 -6.40 -12.27 -11.49
CA ASP A 189 -6.65 -11.60 -12.78
C ASP A 189 -6.90 -10.09 -12.65
N TYR A 190 -6.51 -9.50 -11.51
CA TYR A 190 -6.76 -8.08 -11.24
C TYR A 190 -5.73 -7.22 -11.94
N VAL A 191 -6.22 -6.16 -12.56
CA VAL A 191 -5.40 -5.09 -13.14
C VAL A 191 -4.77 -4.17 -12.08
N PHE A 192 -5.17 -4.34 -10.82
CA PHE A 192 -4.67 -3.65 -9.63
C PHE A 192 -3.73 -4.59 -8.88
N LYS A 193 -2.47 -4.18 -8.70
CA LYS A 193 -1.41 -4.95 -8.05
C LYS A 193 -0.76 -4.13 -6.94
N PHE A 194 -0.27 -4.81 -5.91
CA PHE A 194 0.29 -4.18 -4.72
C PHE A 194 1.52 -4.97 -4.25
N TRP A 195 2.71 -4.54 -4.69
CA TRP A 195 3.97 -5.27 -4.55
C TRP A 195 4.77 -4.81 -3.34
N ASN A 196 5.21 -5.74 -2.49
CA ASN A 196 6.15 -5.45 -1.41
C ASN A 196 7.57 -5.34 -1.98
N LEU A 197 8.16 -4.14 -1.95
CA LEU A 197 9.50 -3.91 -2.49
C LEU A 197 10.58 -3.94 -1.43
N ALA A 198 10.24 -3.65 -0.18
CA ALA A 198 11.15 -3.76 0.94
C ALA A 198 10.40 -3.94 2.25
N ASN A 199 11.06 -4.59 3.21
CA ASN A 199 10.59 -4.78 4.57
C ASN A 199 11.80 -5.11 5.45
N ASN A 200 11.86 -4.60 6.69
CA ASN A 200 12.96 -4.81 7.64
C ASN A 200 14.37 -4.62 7.02
N ALA A 201 14.62 -3.50 6.34
CA ALA A 201 15.88 -3.19 5.68
C ALA A 201 16.35 -4.23 4.64
N CYS A 202 15.45 -5.07 4.12
CA CYS A 202 15.67 -5.93 2.97
C CYS A 202 14.96 -5.34 1.75
N VAL A 203 15.70 -5.08 0.67
CA VAL A 203 15.18 -4.53 -0.58
C VAL A 203 15.15 -5.59 -1.66
N LEU A 204 14.04 -5.69 -2.40
CA LEU A 204 13.87 -6.61 -3.53
C LEU A 204 14.93 -6.34 -4.60
N LYS A 205 15.66 -7.35 -5.03
CA LYS A 205 16.70 -7.18 -6.06
C LYS A 205 16.12 -7.16 -7.46
N GLN A 206 15.15 -8.04 -7.70
CA GLN A 206 14.63 -8.31 -9.04
C GLN A 206 13.12 -8.57 -9.01
N TYR A 207 12.41 -7.93 -9.92
CA TYR A 207 10.98 -8.17 -10.18
C TYR A 207 10.68 -9.67 -10.36
N GLY A 208 9.56 -10.11 -9.78
CA GLY A 208 9.08 -11.48 -9.91
C GLY A 208 9.91 -12.52 -9.14
N THR A 209 10.80 -12.09 -8.25
CA THR A 209 11.59 -12.96 -7.37
C THR A 209 11.31 -12.65 -5.89
N TYR A 210 11.94 -13.44 -5.01
CA TYR A 210 12.01 -13.16 -3.56
C TYR A 210 13.44 -12.85 -3.11
N GLU A 211 14.34 -12.56 -4.06
CA GLU A 211 15.75 -12.27 -3.74
C GLU A 211 15.88 -10.85 -3.19
N THR A 212 16.56 -10.70 -2.06
CA THR A 212 16.71 -9.42 -1.38
C THR A 212 18.15 -9.09 -1.04
N ASP A 213 18.50 -7.81 -1.11
CA ASP A 213 19.68 -7.27 -0.44
C ASP A 213 19.27 -6.71 0.93
N CYS A 214 19.80 -7.30 2.00
CA CYS A 214 19.46 -6.95 3.38
C CYS A 214 20.60 -6.21 4.07
N TYR A 215 20.24 -5.21 4.87
CA TYR A 215 21.17 -4.33 5.57
C TYR A 215 20.90 -4.34 7.07
N GLN A 216 21.93 -4.01 7.86
CA GLN A 216 21.74 -3.81 9.30
C GLN A 216 21.10 -2.45 9.55
N ALA A 217 19.82 -2.47 9.95
CA ALA A 217 19.09 -1.27 10.33
C ALA A 217 19.72 -0.57 11.53
N ASN A 218 19.72 0.76 11.51
CA ASN A 218 20.18 1.61 12.62
C ASN A 218 19.03 2.42 13.23
N ASN A 219 17.90 2.48 12.53
CA ASN A 219 16.71 3.20 12.93
C ASN A 219 15.44 2.41 12.56
N GLU A 220 14.37 2.62 13.31
CA GLU A 220 13.05 2.04 13.05
C GLU A 220 12.52 2.40 11.64
N ASN A 221 12.86 3.58 11.14
CA ASN A 221 12.55 4.03 9.78
C ASN A 221 13.10 3.10 8.70
N ASP A 222 14.30 2.55 8.90
CA ASP A 222 14.95 1.63 7.96
C ASP A 222 14.16 0.32 7.80
N LEU A 223 13.25 0.03 8.74
CA LEU A 223 12.48 -1.19 8.77
C LEU A 223 11.11 -1.06 8.09
N SER A 224 10.84 0.09 7.47
CA SER A 224 9.57 0.38 6.79
C SER A 224 9.21 -0.65 5.71
N ASN A 225 7.92 -1.02 5.66
CA ASN A 225 7.33 -1.70 4.52
C ASN A 225 7.18 -0.72 3.35
N VAL A 226 7.72 -1.11 2.19
CA VAL A 226 7.73 -0.30 0.97
C VAL A 226 6.88 -0.97 -0.09
N TRP A 227 6.06 -0.17 -0.78
CA TRP A 227 5.05 -0.67 -1.70
C TRP A 227 5.05 0.04 -3.05
N LEU A 228 4.93 -0.74 -4.10
CA LEU A 228 4.58 -0.26 -5.44
C LEU A 228 3.17 -0.74 -5.81
N VAL A 229 2.34 0.22 -6.18
CA VAL A 229 0.96 0.01 -6.58
C VAL A 229 0.87 0.19 -8.09
N GLU A 230 0.32 -0.80 -8.79
CA GLU A 230 0.11 -0.74 -10.23
C GLU A 230 -1.38 -0.83 -10.57
N TYR A 231 -1.83 -0.01 -11.52
CA TYR A 231 -3.19 -0.06 -12.05
C TYR A 231 -3.21 0.28 -13.54
N GLN A 232 -3.27 -0.75 -14.40
CA GLN A 232 -3.26 -0.60 -15.87
C GLN A 232 -2.30 0.50 -16.38
N GLY A 233 -1.00 0.38 -16.08
CA GLY A 233 0.03 1.34 -16.51
C GLY A 233 0.31 2.45 -15.49
N PHE A 234 -0.66 2.84 -14.67
CA PHE A 234 -0.43 3.76 -13.56
C PHE A 234 0.47 3.10 -12.52
N LYS A 235 1.49 3.83 -12.04
CA LYS A 235 2.36 3.40 -10.93
C LYS A 235 2.37 4.43 -9.81
N TYR A 236 2.17 3.95 -8.58
CA TYR A 236 2.28 4.74 -7.36
C TYR A 236 3.23 4.09 -6.35
N PHE A 237 4.08 4.88 -5.72
CA PHE A 237 5.03 4.39 -4.71
C PHE A 237 4.75 4.99 -3.33
N THR A 238 4.97 4.19 -2.29
CA THR A 238 5.06 4.66 -0.91
C THR A 238 6.12 3.88 -0.15
N GLY A 239 7.05 4.61 0.46
CA GLY A 239 8.19 4.04 1.19
C GLY A 239 8.06 4.04 2.72
N GLY A 240 6.94 4.50 3.28
CA GLY A 240 6.90 4.89 4.69
C GLY A 240 7.99 5.93 4.94
N ASP A 241 8.93 5.59 5.84
CA ASP A 241 9.99 6.49 6.29
C ASP A 241 11.41 6.02 5.94
N ILE A 242 11.55 5.13 4.95
CA ILE A 242 12.87 4.68 4.51
C ILE A 242 13.84 5.85 4.23
N GLY A 243 15.11 5.61 4.53
CA GLY A 243 16.19 6.53 4.23
C GLY A 243 16.70 6.40 2.79
N GLY A 244 17.18 7.52 2.27
CA GLY A 244 17.98 7.63 1.05
C GLY A 244 19.48 7.78 1.34
N GLY A 245 19.89 7.59 2.59
CA GLY A 245 21.27 7.72 3.07
C GLY A 245 21.58 9.05 3.78
N GLY A 246 22.49 8.98 4.76
CA GLY A 246 22.95 10.11 5.56
C GLY A 246 22.38 10.11 6.99
N GLY A 247 23.10 10.77 7.90
CA GLY A 247 22.78 10.72 9.33
C GLY A 247 22.87 9.28 9.87
N SER A 248 21.82 8.83 10.57
CA SER A 248 21.67 7.46 11.07
C SER A 248 20.85 6.54 10.15
N TYR A 249 20.44 6.99 8.96
CA TYR A 249 19.52 6.25 8.09
C TYR A 249 20.26 5.49 7.00
N LEU A 250 19.81 4.28 6.71
CA LEU A 250 20.29 3.50 5.59
C LEU A 250 19.89 4.15 4.26
N ASN A 251 20.63 3.84 3.20
CA ASN A 251 20.23 4.17 1.83
C ASN A 251 19.50 2.98 1.22
N LEU A 252 18.16 2.96 1.36
CA LEU A 252 17.30 1.93 0.78
C LEU A 252 16.66 2.39 -0.54
N GLU A 253 16.56 3.70 -0.76
CA GLU A 253 16.00 4.27 -1.99
C GLU A 253 16.87 4.03 -3.24
N THR A 254 18.20 4.02 -3.10
CA THR A 254 19.08 3.75 -4.24
C THR A 254 19.03 2.29 -4.70
N PRO A 255 19.08 1.29 -3.80
CA PRO A 255 18.82 -0.10 -4.18
C PRO A 255 17.46 -0.32 -4.87
N LEU A 256 16.41 0.42 -4.47
CA LEU A 256 15.10 0.33 -5.13
C LEU A 256 15.15 0.74 -6.61
N CYS A 257 16.06 1.65 -6.98
CA CYS A 257 16.28 1.99 -8.39
C CYS A 257 16.74 0.79 -9.20
N HIS A 258 17.59 -0.08 -8.63
CA HIS A 258 17.97 -1.32 -9.29
C HIS A 258 16.77 -2.26 -9.47
N THR A 259 15.90 -2.36 -8.47
CA THR A 259 14.64 -3.11 -8.58
C THR A 259 13.79 -2.62 -9.76
N PHE A 260 13.62 -1.31 -9.91
CA PHE A 260 12.84 -0.70 -10.98
C PHE A 260 13.43 -0.99 -12.36
N LEU A 261 14.75 -1.05 -12.48
CA LEU A 261 15.44 -1.41 -13.73
C LEU A 261 15.26 -2.88 -14.12
N THR A 262 14.69 -3.71 -13.25
CA THR A 262 14.30 -5.10 -13.58
C THR A 262 12.81 -5.26 -13.87
N TRP A 263 12.02 -4.18 -13.74
CA TRP A 263 10.58 -4.24 -13.98
C TRP A 263 10.29 -4.54 -15.47
N PRO A 264 9.15 -5.17 -15.80
CA PRO A 264 8.76 -5.46 -17.18
C PRO A 264 8.86 -4.30 -18.15
N ASP A 265 8.57 -3.08 -17.69
CA ASP A 265 8.66 -1.86 -18.47
C ASP A 265 9.87 -0.99 -18.10
N SER A 266 10.95 -1.59 -17.60
CA SER A 266 12.20 -0.94 -17.17
C SER A 266 12.74 0.12 -18.14
N GLY A 267 12.59 -0.08 -19.45
CA GLY A 267 12.99 0.89 -20.48
C GLY A 267 12.23 2.22 -20.44
N ASN A 268 11.05 2.25 -19.81
CA ASN A 268 10.20 3.43 -19.63
C ASN A 268 9.67 3.53 -18.18
N PHE A 269 10.32 2.88 -17.20
CA PHE A 269 9.82 2.86 -15.84
C PHE A 269 9.79 4.27 -15.26
N HIS A 270 8.67 4.61 -14.65
CA HIS A 270 8.48 5.88 -13.95
C HIS A 270 7.31 5.76 -12.98
N LEU A 271 7.21 6.72 -12.05
CA LEU A 271 6.10 6.87 -11.13
C LEU A 271 5.15 7.97 -11.61
N CYS A 272 3.87 7.63 -11.74
CA CYS A 272 2.84 8.63 -11.99
C CYS A 272 2.65 9.52 -10.76
N SER A 273 2.67 8.92 -9.57
CA SER A 273 2.60 9.64 -8.30
C SER A 273 3.40 8.90 -7.22
N PHE A 274 3.87 9.59 -6.19
CA PHE A 274 4.42 8.93 -5.01
C PHE A 274 4.18 9.74 -3.74
N LYS A 275 4.17 9.04 -2.60
CA LYS A 275 4.29 9.65 -1.28
C LYS A 275 5.76 9.94 -0.99
N VAL A 276 6.09 11.18 -0.67
CA VAL A 276 7.43 11.56 -0.22
C VAL A 276 7.76 10.77 1.05
N SER A 277 8.92 10.13 1.04
CA SER A 277 9.41 9.30 2.15
C SER A 277 9.72 10.17 3.37
N HIS A 278 9.44 9.66 4.57
CA HIS A 278 9.86 10.28 5.84
C HIS A 278 9.46 11.74 5.97
N HIS A 279 8.23 12.04 5.57
CA HIS A 279 7.60 13.36 5.63
C HIS A 279 8.41 14.50 4.96
N GLY A 280 9.36 14.16 4.09
CA GLY A 280 10.28 15.10 3.46
C GLY A 280 11.54 15.44 4.29
N SER A 281 11.99 14.54 5.15
CA SER A 281 13.31 14.60 5.79
C SER A 281 14.43 14.79 4.75
N ALA A 282 15.47 15.54 5.10
CA ALA A 282 16.63 15.77 4.23
C ALA A 282 17.39 14.47 3.86
N HIS A 283 17.23 13.43 4.69
CA HIS A 283 17.89 12.12 4.56
C HIS A 283 17.07 11.09 3.77
N SER A 284 15.94 11.50 3.21
CA SER A 284 15.05 10.65 2.41
C SER A 284 14.66 11.35 1.10
N THR A 285 14.05 10.60 0.19
CA THR A 285 13.77 11.00 -1.19
C THR A 285 15.03 11.57 -1.83
N ASN A 286 16.08 10.74 -1.90
CA ASN A 286 17.41 11.13 -2.38
C ASN A 286 17.43 11.40 -3.89
N SER A 287 18.57 11.90 -4.39
CA SER A 287 18.71 12.33 -5.78
C SER A 287 18.62 11.18 -6.77
N ASP A 288 19.12 9.99 -6.40
CA ASP A 288 19.07 8.81 -7.26
C ASP A 288 17.62 8.39 -7.47
N PHE A 289 16.82 8.37 -6.41
CA PHE A 289 15.41 8.02 -6.44
C PHE A 289 14.62 8.91 -7.41
N VAL A 290 14.68 10.23 -7.26
CA VAL A 290 13.90 11.17 -8.08
C VAL A 290 14.42 11.34 -9.51
N SER A 291 15.58 10.77 -9.83
CA SER A 291 16.22 10.94 -11.14
C SER A 291 15.42 10.30 -12.29
N THR A 292 15.66 10.79 -13.50
CA THR A 292 15.07 10.25 -14.74
C THR A 292 15.49 8.81 -15.06
N GLY A 293 16.56 8.31 -14.42
CA GLY A 293 17.04 6.94 -14.59
C GLY A 293 16.51 5.95 -13.55
N CYS A 294 15.67 6.42 -12.62
CA CYS A 294 15.12 5.60 -11.54
C CYS A 294 13.60 5.72 -11.50
N SER A 295 13.06 6.65 -10.70
CA SER A 295 11.62 6.73 -10.47
C SER A 295 10.93 7.79 -11.31
N ASP A 296 11.66 8.80 -11.81
CA ASP A 296 11.16 9.89 -12.66
C ASP A 296 9.70 10.29 -12.31
N PRO A 297 9.43 10.88 -11.14
CA PRO A 297 8.05 11.04 -10.67
C PRO A 297 7.34 12.22 -11.35
N THR A 298 6.04 12.08 -11.65
CA THR A 298 5.21 13.20 -12.17
C THR A 298 4.57 14.02 -11.06
N LEU A 299 4.11 13.37 -9.99
CA LEU A 299 3.43 14.00 -8.86
C LEU A 299 4.01 13.46 -7.55
N ALA A 300 4.25 14.32 -6.58
CA ALA A 300 4.64 13.94 -5.23
C ALA A 300 3.65 14.49 -4.21
N ILE A 301 3.23 13.64 -3.29
CA ILE A 301 2.39 14.01 -2.15
C ILE A 301 3.27 14.03 -0.90
N VAL A 302 3.30 15.16 -0.19
CA VAL A 302 4.13 15.38 0.98
C VAL A 302 3.27 15.23 2.25
N PRO A 303 3.29 14.08 2.93
CA PRO A 303 2.56 13.88 4.16
C PRO A 303 3.34 14.48 5.34
N SER A 304 2.87 15.61 5.87
CA SER A 304 3.52 16.30 6.98
C SER A 304 2.58 17.34 7.60
N ALA A 305 3.03 17.96 8.68
CA ALA A 305 2.50 19.22 9.16
C ALA A 305 3.59 20.14 9.73
N LEU A 306 4.84 20.15 9.21
CA LEU A 306 5.88 21.05 9.73
C LEU A 306 6.18 20.87 11.22
N ARG A 307 6.12 19.62 11.71
CA ARG A 307 6.61 19.32 13.06
C ARG A 307 8.11 19.57 13.12
N SER A 308 8.55 20.16 14.23
CA SER A 308 9.96 20.45 14.47
C SER A 308 10.64 19.30 15.21
N PHE A 309 11.76 18.82 14.68
CA PHE A 309 12.61 17.80 15.29
C PHE A 309 13.99 18.43 15.54
N SER A 310 14.33 18.65 16.81
CA SER A 310 15.57 19.34 17.21
C SER A 310 15.78 20.70 16.51
N GLY A 311 14.68 21.46 16.32
CA GLY A 311 14.71 22.77 15.66
C GLY A 311 14.56 22.73 14.13
N THR A 312 14.51 21.55 13.52
CA THR A 312 14.30 21.39 12.07
C THR A 312 12.86 20.99 11.78
N GLN A 313 12.14 21.82 11.02
CA GLN A 313 10.81 21.45 10.52
C GLN A 313 10.94 20.61 9.25
N ILE A 314 10.10 19.58 9.12
CA ILE A 314 9.99 18.75 7.92
C ILE A 314 8.62 18.96 7.27
N PRO A 315 8.48 18.95 5.93
CA PRO A 315 9.52 18.66 4.94
C PRO A 315 10.60 19.75 4.92
N THR A 316 11.84 19.35 4.65
CA THR A 316 12.96 20.29 4.58
C THR A 316 13.01 20.99 3.23
N TYR A 317 13.60 22.19 3.19
CA TYR A 317 13.85 22.89 1.93
C TYR A 317 14.65 22.03 0.95
N ASP A 318 15.68 21.33 1.43
CA ASP A 318 16.56 20.52 0.59
C ASP A 318 15.80 19.41 -0.13
N THR A 319 14.90 18.71 0.56
CA THR A 319 14.07 17.66 -0.04
C THR A 319 13.07 18.23 -1.04
N LEU A 320 12.37 19.32 -0.69
CA LEU A 320 11.42 19.95 -1.60
C LEU A 320 12.12 20.49 -2.86
N ASN A 321 13.28 21.12 -2.70
CA ASN A 321 14.07 21.64 -3.81
C ASN A 321 14.58 20.50 -4.70
N ARG A 322 15.07 19.40 -4.12
CA ARG A 322 15.52 18.21 -4.86
C ARG A 322 14.42 17.57 -5.70
N ILE A 323 13.19 17.54 -5.20
CA ILE A 323 12.03 17.09 -6.00
C ILE A 323 11.73 18.12 -7.09
N ALA A 324 11.70 19.42 -6.75
CA ALA A 324 11.35 20.51 -7.66
C ALA A 324 12.39 20.77 -8.77
N THR A 325 13.61 20.23 -8.68
CA THR A 325 14.57 20.26 -9.80
C THR A 325 14.20 19.31 -10.94
N HIS A 326 13.21 18.45 -10.73
CA HIS A 326 12.63 17.54 -11.71
C HIS A 326 11.25 18.06 -12.14
N PRO A 327 10.69 17.62 -13.29
CA PRO A 327 9.34 17.99 -13.73
C PRO A 327 8.25 17.30 -12.89
N THR A 328 8.31 17.48 -11.57
CA THR A 328 7.46 16.85 -10.58
C THR A 328 6.62 17.91 -9.86
N SER A 329 5.31 17.75 -9.87
CA SER A 329 4.41 18.62 -9.11
C SER A 329 4.34 18.21 -7.64
N LEU A 330 4.09 19.17 -6.75
CA LEU A 330 3.98 18.94 -5.31
C LEU A 330 2.56 19.21 -4.81
N LEU A 331 2.04 18.31 -3.99
CA LEU A 331 0.88 18.52 -3.13
C LEU A 331 1.23 18.18 -1.68
N TYR A 332 0.47 18.72 -0.74
CA TYR A 332 0.78 18.66 0.68
C TYR A 332 -0.46 18.25 1.48
N THR A 333 -0.28 17.46 2.53
CA THR A 333 -1.37 17.13 3.48
C THR A 333 -1.62 18.24 4.51
N PHE A 334 -1.16 19.45 4.22
CA PHE A 334 -1.36 20.65 5.02
C PHE A 334 -1.43 21.89 4.14
N ILE A 335 -2.10 22.93 4.63
CA ILE A 335 -2.38 24.17 3.90
C ILE A 335 -1.66 25.34 4.56
N LYS A 336 -1.12 26.21 3.70
CA LYS A 336 -0.41 27.44 4.05
C LYS A 336 -0.77 28.56 3.09
N ASP A 337 -0.82 29.78 3.62
CA ASP A 337 -1.15 30.98 2.83
C ASP A 337 0.11 31.68 2.27
N ASP A 338 1.26 31.51 2.92
CA ASP A 338 2.52 32.16 2.55
C ASP A 338 3.27 31.45 1.41
N GLY A 339 2.84 30.24 1.02
CA GLY A 339 3.50 29.40 0.02
C GLY A 339 4.83 28.79 0.48
N VAL A 340 5.19 28.89 1.76
CA VAL A 340 6.48 28.43 2.31
C VAL A 340 6.31 27.08 3.01
N TYR A 341 6.41 25.99 2.26
CA TYR A 341 6.08 24.64 2.74
C TYR A 341 7.16 23.92 3.55
N TYR A 342 8.23 24.59 3.97
CA TYR A 342 9.34 23.98 4.72
C TYR A 342 9.62 24.62 6.09
N LYS A 343 8.81 25.62 6.50
CA LYS A 343 8.92 26.26 7.81
C LYS A 343 7.66 27.02 8.21
N GLY A 344 7.58 27.44 9.46
CA GLY A 344 6.50 28.27 10.01
C GLY A 344 5.32 27.45 10.50
N SER A 345 4.15 28.10 10.58
CA SER A 345 2.93 27.48 11.10
C SER A 345 2.07 26.85 10.01
N VAL A 346 1.29 25.84 10.40
CA VAL A 346 0.25 25.22 9.56
C VAL A 346 -1.11 25.81 9.90
N ASN A 347 -1.87 26.20 8.87
CA ASN A 347 -3.22 26.77 9.03
C ASN A 347 -4.26 25.66 9.19
N TYR A 348 -4.26 24.70 8.26
CA TYR A 348 -5.18 23.58 8.18
C TYR A 348 -4.43 22.32 7.77
N TYR A 349 -4.95 21.16 8.15
CA TYR A 349 -4.58 19.92 7.47
C TYR A 349 -5.34 19.80 6.15
N ASN A 350 -4.90 18.90 5.29
CA ASN A 350 -5.44 18.71 3.95
C ASN A 350 -5.59 17.21 3.66
N HIS A 351 -6.81 16.77 3.36
CA HIS A 351 -6.98 15.48 2.69
C HIS A 351 -6.72 15.67 1.20
N VAL A 352 -5.84 14.87 0.61
CA VAL A 352 -5.59 14.86 -0.83
C VAL A 352 -6.10 13.53 -1.40
N VAL A 353 -7.08 13.60 -2.29
CA VAL A 353 -7.65 12.43 -2.96
C VAL A 353 -7.25 12.43 -4.43
N LEU A 354 -6.47 11.43 -4.85
CA LEU A 354 -6.14 11.19 -6.24
C LEU A 354 -7.08 10.13 -6.82
N SER A 355 -7.86 10.51 -7.83
CA SER A 355 -8.76 9.61 -8.56
C SER A 355 -8.18 9.29 -9.94
N ILE A 356 -8.01 8.00 -10.21
CA ILE A 356 -7.48 7.45 -11.46
C ILE A 356 -8.56 6.53 -12.05
N MET A 357 -9.11 6.91 -13.21
CA MET A 357 -10.20 6.19 -13.86
C MET A 357 -9.74 5.57 -15.18
N ASN A 358 -9.79 4.24 -15.28
CA ASN A 358 -9.45 3.45 -16.48
C ASN A 358 -8.17 3.95 -17.22
N PRO A 359 -7.02 3.99 -16.53
CA PRO A 359 -5.82 4.66 -17.02
C PRO A 359 -5.28 3.99 -18.28
N GLY A 360 -5.31 2.66 -18.39
CA GLY A 360 -4.88 1.91 -19.58
C GLY A 360 -3.40 2.09 -19.96
N PHE A 361 -2.95 1.32 -20.95
CA PHE A 361 -1.58 1.35 -21.44
C PHE A 361 -1.42 2.21 -22.71
N GLY A 362 -0.18 2.65 -22.99
CA GLY A 362 0.22 3.33 -24.23
C GLY A 362 -0.34 4.73 -24.43
N LYS A 363 -0.87 5.37 -23.39
CA LYS A 363 -1.41 6.73 -23.42
C LYS A 363 -1.07 7.50 -22.15
N PRO A 364 -1.16 8.85 -22.16
CA PRO A 364 -1.02 9.65 -20.93
C PRO A 364 -2.09 9.28 -19.90
N ILE A 365 -1.70 9.27 -18.62
CA ILE A 365 -2.59 8.96 -17.50
C ILE A 365 -3.01 10.24 -16.79
N GLN A 366 -4.32 10.42 -16.62
CA GLN A 366 -4.89 11.54 -15.89
C GLN A 366 -5.10 11.17 -14.42
N MET A 367 -4.72 12.07 -13.53
CA MET A 367 -4.92 11.97 -12.09
C MET A 367 -5.72 13.20 -11.64
N ALA A 368 -6.98 13.01 -11.26
CA ALA A 368 -7.79 14.08 -10.68
C ALA A 368 -7.48 14.18 -9.19
N ALA A 369 -6.94 15.31 -8.75
CA ALA A 369 -6.65 15.58 -7.34
C ALA A 369 -7.70 16.52 -6.74
N ASN A 370 -8.30 16.11 -5.63
CA ASN A 370 -9.22 16.91 -4.84
C ASN A 370 -8.64 17.13 -3.44
N GLU A 371 -8.64 18.38 -2.99
CA GLU A 371 -8.06 18.82 -1.72
C GLU A 371 -9.17 19.34 -0.79
N TYR A 372 -9.14 18.92 0.47
CA TYR A 372 -10.14 19.23 1.48
C TYR A 372 -9.47 19.77 2.74
N ALA A 373 -9.76 21.01 3.09
CA ALA A 373 -9.23 21.63 4.30
C ALA A 373 -9.89 21.05 5.56
N ILE A 374 -9.07 20.79 6.57
CA ILE A 374 -9.49 20.19 7.86
C ILE A 374 -8.95 21.05 9.00
N SER A 375 -9.79 21.30 10.01
CA SER A 375 -9.35 22.02 11.21
C SER A 375 -8.34 21.19 12.00
N LYS A 376 -7.27 21.82 12.51
CA LYS A 376 -6.29 21.15 13.38
C LYS A 376 -6.87 20.71 14.73
N SER A 377 -7.96 21.34 15.18
CA SER A 377 -8.60 21.08 16.48
C SER A 377 -9.87 20.23 16.37
N ASP A 378 -10.40 20.08 15.16
CA ASP A 378 -11.58 19.27 14.88
C ASP A 378 -11.37 18.59 13.53
N LEU A 379 -10.90 17.36 13.63
CA LEU A 379 -10.50 16.53 12.50
C LEU A 379 -11.68 15.67 12.01
N THR A 380 -12.90 15.95 12.49
CA THR A 380 -14.14 15.28 12.07
C THR A 380 -14.78 15.96 10.86
N GLY A 381 -14.37 15.53 9.66
CA GLY A 381 -15.02 15.88 8.39
C GLY A 381 -14.55 17.21 7.76
N PRO A 382 -14.85 17.42 6.46
CA PRO A 382 -14.27 18.54 5.72
C PRO A 382 -14.82 19.87 6.22
N THR A 383 -13.93 20.81 6.53
CA THR A 383 -14.33 22.17 6.88
C THR A 383 -14.76 22.97 5.65
N ASN A 384 -14.20 22.67 4.46
CA ASN A 384 -14.65 23.04 3.11
C ASN A 384 -13.81 22.31 2.02
N HIS A 385 -14.36 22.09 0.81
CA HIS A 385 -13.56 21.74 -0.38
C HIS A 385 -12.65 22.93 -0.70
N TRP A 386 -11.35 22.66 -0.85
CA TRP A 386 -10.35 23.71 -1.04
C TRP A 386 -10.03 23.91 -2.51
N LYS A 387 -9.71 22.83 -3.23
CA LYS A 387 -9.20 22.90 -4.59
C LYS A 387 -9.40 21.58 -5.34
N SER A 388 -9.59 21.68 -6.65
CA SER A 388 -9.50 20.55 -7.57
C SER A 388 -8.53 20.88 -8.69
N GLN A 389 -7.70 19.91 -9.05
CA GLN A 389 -6.76 20.03 -10.16
C GLN A 389 -6.55 18.68 -10.84
N THR A 390 -6.16 18.70 -12.10
CA THR A 390 -5.84 17.49 -12.86
C THR A 390 -4.37 17.51 -13.23
N PHE A 391 -3.69 16.40 -12.97
CA PHE A 391 -2.33 16.17 -13.41
C PHE A 391 -2.30 15.12 -14.50
N THR A 392 -1.35 15.25 -15.42
CA THR A 392 -1.15 14.28 -16.50
C THR A 392 0.24 13.68 -16.39
N CYS A 393 0.33 12.36 -16.18
CA CYS A 393 1.55 11.64 -16.48
C CYS A 393 1.64 11.44 -18.00
N SER A 394 2.52 12.18 -18.66
CA SER A 394 2.69 12.15 -20.12
C SER A 394 3.71 11.12 -20.61
N LYS A 395 4.31 10.36 -19.70
CA LYS A 395 5.33 9.35 -19.98
C LYS A 395 4.69 8.10 -20.62
N ASN A 396 5.53 7.23 -21.17
CA ASN A 396 5.05 6.03 -21.86
C ASN A 396 4.70 4.92 -20.85
N HIS A 397 3.47 4.40 -20.90
CA HIS A 397 2.98 3.36 -20.00
C HIS A 397 2.84 2.04 -20.76
N ASP A 398 3.95 1.35 -20.98
CA ASP A 398 3.95 0.12 -21.77
C ASP A 398 3.16 -1.00 -21.07
N ALA A 399 2.46 -1.80 -21.87
CA ALA A 399 1.86 -3.02 -21.36
C ALA A 399 2.95 -4.06 -21.10
N PRO A 400 2.85 -4.86 -20.02
CA PRO A 400 3.74 -6.00 -19.82
C PRO A 400 3.65 -6.95 -21.01
N THR A 401 4.77 -7.56 -21.38
CA THR A 401 4.80 -8.59 -22.42
C THR A 401 4.20 -9.91 -21.91
N ILE A 402 3.87 -10.84 -22.82
CA ILE A 402 3.32 -12.15 -22.44
C ILE A 402 4.32 -12.95 -21.59
N GLU A 403 5.63 -12.74 -21.76
CA GLU A 403 6.68 -13.41 -21.00
C GLU A 403 6.71 -12.94 -19.54
N ASP A 404 6.38 -11.68 -19.29
CA ASP A 404 6.32 -11.09 -17.94
C ASP A 404 5.20 -11.68 -17.08
N TYR A 405 4.07 -12.02 -17.71
CA TYR A 405 2.93 -12.67 -17.03
C TYR A 405 3.22 -14.10 -16.56
N VAL A 406 4.20 -14.80 -17.16
CA VAL A 406 4.55 -16.16 -16.78
C VAL A 406 5.36 -16.17 -15.48
N ILE A 407 6.21 -15.16 -15.27
CA ILE A 407 7.03 -15.02 -14.06
C ILE A 407 6.15 -14.75 -12.83
N SER A 408 5.11 -13.91 -12.95
CA SER A 408 4.16 -13.65 -11.86
C SER A 408 3.30 -14.86 -11.46
N SER A 409 3.31 -15.94 -12.24
CA SER A 409 2.51 -17.15 -12.01
C SER A 409 3.28 -18.32 -11.40
N LEU A 410 4.56 -18.13 -11.06
CA LEU A 410 5.38 -19.08 -10.30
C LEU A 410 4.97 -19.12 -8.81
N ASP A 411 3.68 -19.22 -8.54
CA ASP A 411 3.08 -19.50 -7.22
C ASP A 411 3.44 -20.91 -6.70
N GLY A 412 4.04 -21.76 -7.53
CA GLY A 412 4.35 -23.16 -7.22
C GLY A 412 5.58 -23.39 -6.33
N GLN A 413 6.36 -22.34 -5.99
CA GLN A 413 7.56 -22.49 -5.15
C GLN A 413 7.37 -22.06 -3.68
N LEU A 414 6.25 -21.39 -3.34
CA LEU A 414 6.03 -20.83 -2.01
C LEU A 414 5.95 -21.88 -0.90
N ASP A 415 5.36 -23.06 -1.17
CA ASP A 415 5.02 -24.06 -0.14
C ASP A 415 6.25 -24.71 0.51
N GLU A 416 7.37 -24.83 -0.23
CA GLU A 416 8.63 -25.38 0.30
C GLU A 416 9.58 -24.30 0.88
N THR A 417 9.48 -23.04 0.45
CA THR A 417 10.32 -21.94 0.97
C THR A 417 9.76 -21.33 2.25
N LEU A 418 8.44 -21.21 2.41
CA LEU A 418 7.81 -20.75 3.65
C LEU A 418 8.12 -21.65 4.86
N GLN A 419 8.32 -22.96 4.66
CA GLN A 419 8.74 -23.89 5.73
C GLN A 419 10.24 -23.80 6.07
N LYS A 420 11.08 -23.30 5.17
CA LYS A 420 12.53 -23.16 5.41
C LYS A 420 12.93 -21.79 5.97
N HIS A 421 12.21 -20.72 5.63
CA HIS A 421 12.57 -19.35 6.01
C HIS A 421 12.04 -18.88 7.37
N THR A 422 11.12 -19.61 8.01
CA THR A 422 10.80 -19.40 9.44
C THR A 422 11.99 -19.60 10.38
N ASN A 423 13.10 -20.17 9.88
CA ASN A 423 14.35 -20.41 10.63
C ASN A 423 15.49 -19.40 10.35
N LEU A 424 15.26 -18.34 9.56
CA LEU A 424 16.31 -17.34 9.25
C LEU A 424 16.30 -16.08 10.15
N ASN A 425 15.62 -16.14 11.30
CA ASN A 425 15.75 -15.18 12.42
C ASN A 425 17.15 -15.18 13.10
N GLY A 426 18.18 -15.70 12.43
CA GLY A 426 19.51 -15.95 13.00
C GLY A 426 20.55 -14.85 12.78
N TYR A 427 20.21 -13.73 12.13
CA TYR A 427 21.14 -12.62 11.89
C TYR A 427 20.77 -11.36 12.68
N ILE A 428 20.61 -11.50 14.00
CA ILE A 428 20.88 -10.42 14.97
C ILE A 428 21.61 -11.08 16.14
N THR A 429 22.94 -10.94 16.15
CA THR A 429 23.81 -11.57 17.15
C THR A 429 23.72 -10.88 18.51
N SER A 430 23.58 -11.72 19.54
CA SER A 430 24.17 -11.63 20.90
C SER A 430 24.17 -10.25 21.60
N ASP A 431 23.21 -10.02 22.49
CA ASP A 431 23.42 -10.14 23.94
C ASP A 431 22.21 -9.59 24.71
N LYS A 432 21.86 -10.28 25.81
CA LYS A 432 20.79 -10.02 26.80
C LYS A 432 19.49 -10.79 26.63
N GLN A 433 19.61 -12.11 26.84
CA GLN A 433 18.61 -12.89 27.57
C GLN A 433 18.36 -12.26 28.96
N HIS A 434 17.10 -12.03 29.35
CA HIS A 434 16.51 -12.47 30.62
C HIS A 434 15.01 -12.14 30.67
N TYR A 435 14.23 -13.04 31.29
CA TYR A 435 12.80 -12.98 31.68
C TYR A 435 11.74 -13.46 30.65
N TYR A 436 11.42 -14.75 30.64
CA TYR A 436 10.42 -15.41 31.50
C TYR A 436 10.25 -16.87 31.05
N GLU A 437 10.63 -17.82 31.91
CA GLU A 437 10.26 -19.23 31.82
C GLU A 437 8.83 -19.42 32.34
N THR A 438 8.04 -20.23 31.62
CA THR A 438 7.33 -21.45 32.09
C THR A 438 5.96 -21.58 31.41
N GLY A 439 5.78 -22.71 30.72
CA GLY A 439 4.50 -23.07 30.09
C GLY A 439 4.66 -24.18 29.05
N GLU A 440 5.20 -25.33 29.45
CA GLU A 440 5.19 -26.55 28.63
C GLU A 440 3.75 -26.98 28.32
N VAL A 441 3.43 -27.20 27.05
CA VAL A 441 2.40 -28.17 26.64
C VAL A 441 2.97 -29.08 25.55
N LEU A 442 3.16 -30.33 25.94
CA LEU A 442 3.54 -31.48 25.13
C LEU A 442 2.61 -31.65 23.91
N VAL A 443 3.21 -31.60 22.71
CA VAL A 443 2.58 -32.14 21.49
C VAL A 443 2.77 -33.65 21.49
N THR A 444 1.69 -34.41 21.70
CA THR A 444 1.64 -35.84 21.36
C THR A 444 0.92 -36.00 20.03
N ALA A 445 1.65 -36.49 19.03
CA ALA A 445 1.10 -36.89 17.75
C ALA A 445 0.24 -38.14 17.93
N SER A 446 -1.02 -38.09 17.49
CA SER A 446 -1.92 -39.24 17.42
C SER A 446 -2.64 -39.26 16.08
N THR A 447 -2.20 -40.15 15.20
CA THR A 447 -2.81 -40.52 13.93
C THR A 447 -4.18 -41.18 14.15
N ARG A 448 -5.27 -40.57 13.68
CA ARG A 448 -6.54 -41.24 13.30
C ARG A 448 -7.41 -40.28 12.48
N SER A 449 -7.50 -40.49 11.16
CA SER A 449 -8.31 -39.65 10.26
C SER A 449 -9.79 -39.76 10.61
N SER A 450 -10.41 -38.62 10.91
CA SER A 450 -11.84 -38.53 11.18
C SER A 450 -12.66 -38.51 9.88
N LYS A 451 -13.97 -38.78 9.96
CA LYS A 451 -14.89 -38.60 8.81
C LYS A 451 -14.92 -37.15 8.29
N GLN A 452 -14.48 -36.18 9.08
CA GLN A 452 -14.36 -34.77 8.72
C GLN A 452 -13.20 -34.54 7.72
N ASP A 453 -12.07 -35.22 7.91
CA ASP A 453 -10.89 -35.11 7.02
C ASP A 453 -11.19 -35.61 5.62
N LYS A 454 -11.92 -36.74 5.50
CA LYS A 454 -12.37 -37.27 4.20
C LYS A 454 -13.39 -36.38 3.50
N ARG A 455 -14.11 -35.50 4.22
CA ARG A 455 -15.05 -34.53 3.64
C ARG A 455 -14.30 -33.30 3.13
N LEU A 456 -13.29 -32.83 3.85
CA LEU A 456 -12.37 -31.77 3.42
C LEU A 456 -11.60 -32.18 2.16
N GLU A 457 -11.03 -33.38 2.14
CA GLU A 457 -10.27 -33.89 0.98
C GLU A 457 -11.15 -34.01 -0.28
N ARG A 458 -12.44 -34.36 -0.12
CA ARG A 458 -13.42 -34.37 -1.23
C ARG A 458 -13.81 -32.98 -1.70
N LEU A 459 -13.83 -31.98 -0.83
CA LEU A 459 -14.08 -30.58 -1.17
C LEU A 459 -12.90 -29.99 -1.93
N GLU A 460 -11.67 -30.27 -1.51
CA GLU A 460 -10.45 -29.86 -2.20
C GLU A 460 -10.34 -30.48 -3.59
N ARG A 461 -10.58 -31.80 -3.73
CA ARG A 461 -10.60 -32.45 -5.05
C ARG A 461 -11.69 -31.90 -5.97
N LYS A 462 -12.82 -31.41 -5.42
CA LYS A 462 -13.85 -30.71 -6.22
C LYS A 462 -13.39 -29.33 -6.67
N LYS A 463 -12.71 -28.57 -5.81
CA LYS A 463 -12.14 -27.26 -6.15
C LYS A 463 -11.07 -27.38 -7.23
N ILE A 464 -10.15 -28.34 -7.10
CA ILE A 464 -9.11 -28.63 -8.11
C ILE A 464 -9.75 -28.96 -9.47
N ARG A 465 -10.77 -29.82 -9.50
CA ARG A 465 -11.49 -30.17 -10.74
C ARG A 465 -12.24 -28.98 -11.36
N GLN A 466 -12.72 -28.02 -10.54
CA GLN A 466 -13.32 -26.79 -11.04
C GLN A 466 -12.26 -25.87 -11.66
N GLN A 467 -11.11 -25.75 -11.00
CA GLN A 467 -9.96 -24.97 -11.47
C GLN A 467 -9.40 -25.54 -12.78
N GLU A 468 -9.22 -26.85 -12.90
CA GLU A 468 -8.78 -27.51 -14.16
C GLU A 468 -9.77 -27.27 -15.31
N ARG A 469 -11.08 -27.32 -15.03
CA ARG A 469 -12.12 -27.03 -16.03
C ARG A 469 -12.10 -25.57 -16.49
N PHE A 470 -11.80 -24.65 -15.57
CA PHE A 470 -11.63 -23.23 -15.87
C PHE A 470 -10.38 -22.97 -16.71
N MET A 471 -9.22 -23.50 -16.30
CA MET A 471 -7.95 -23.41 -17.04
C MET A 471 -8.03 -24.03 -18.45
N ARG A 472 -8.88 -25.04 -18.64
CA ARG A 472 -9.15 -25.62 -19.97
C ARG A 472 -10.02 -24.70 -20.84
N ARG A 473 -10.93 -23.92 -20.24
CA ARG A 473 -11.75 -22.93 -20.96
C ARG A 473 -10.92 -21.71 -21.37
N GLU A 474 -10.08 -21.21 -20.46
CA GLU A 474 -9.06 -20.17 -20.68
C GLU A 474 -8.15 -20.49 -21.87
N ARG A 475 -7.49 -21.67 -21.85
CA ARG A 475 -6.64 -22.13 -22.97
C ARG A 475 -7.38 -22.21 -24.30
N ASN A 476 -8.65 -22.59 -24.28
CA ASN A 476 -9.47 -22.64 -25.49
C ASN A 476 -9.88 -21.23 -25.98
N MET A 477 -10.07 -20.28 -25.06
CA MET A 477 -10.37 -18.89 -25.38
C MET A 477 -9.15 -18.20 -26.01
N LEU A 478 -7.98 -18.34 -25.39
CA LEU A 478 -6.70 -17.81 -25.90
C LEU A 478 -6.36 -18.39 -27.29
N ARG A 479 -6.58 -19.69 -27.51
CA ARG A 479 -6.42 -20.31 -28.85
C ARG A 479 -7.34 -19.70 -29.90
N ARG A 480 -8.56 -19.30 -29.52
CA ARG A 480 -9.50 -18.63 -30.44
C ARG A 480 -9.10 -17.19 -30.71
N TYR A 481 -8.56 -16.50 -29.70
CA TYR A 481 -8.04 -15.14 -29.85
C TYR A 481 -6.84 -15.11 -30.79
N LYS A 482 -5.87 -16.03 -30.61
CA LYS A 482 -4.71 -16.20 -31.50
C LYS A 482 -5.13 -16.44 -32.96
N LYS A 483 -6.07 -17.36 -33.20
CA LYS A 483 -6.63 -17.59 -34.55
C LYS A 483 -7.33 -16.37 -35.15
N ARG A 484 -7.88 -15.46 -34.35
CA ARG A 484 -8.49 -14.21 -34.83
C ARG A 484 -7.44 -13.14 -35.12
N SER A 485 -6.39 -13.06 -34.31
CA SER A 485 -5.23 -12.20 -34.51
C SER A 485 -4.53 -12.54 -35.82
N GLU A 486 -4.21 -13.82 -36.05
CA GLU A 486 -3.54 -14.31 -37.26
C GLU A 486 -4.37 -14.01 -38.53
N ARG A 487 -5.70 -14.17 -38.46
CA ARG A 487 -6.61 -13.81 -39.57
C ARG A 487 -6.70 -12.30 -39.84
N ARG A 488 -6.46 -11.45 -38.84
CA ARG A 488 -6.44 -9.99 -39.03
C ARG A 488 -5.13 -9.53 -39.66
N SER A 489 -4.00 -10.14 -39.28
CA SER A 489 -2.71 -9.88 -39.95
C SER A 489 -2.68 -10.37 -41.39
N GLU A 490 -3.36 -11.46 -41.72
CA GLU A 490 -3.50 -11.97 -43.11
C GLU A 490 -4.43 -11.10 -43.99
N GLN A 491 -5.26 -10.23 -43.40
CA GLN A 491 -6.14 -9.31 -44.14
C GLN A 491 -5.53 -7.90 -44.29
N GLN A 492 -4.39 -7.62 -43.66
CA GLN A 492 -3.65 -6.36 -43.75
C GLN A 492 -2.39 -6.43 -44.63
N ASN A 493 -2.05 -7.63 -45.13
CA ASN A 493 -1.13 -7.87 -46.25
C ASN A 493 -1.94 -8.23 -47.50
#